data_AF-A0A022L237-F1
#
_entry.id   AF-A0A022L237-F1
#
_cell.length_a   1.000
_cell.length_b   1.000
_cell.length_c   1.000
_cell.angle_alpha   90.00
_cell.angle_beta   90.00
_cell.angle_gamma   90.00
#
_symmetry.space_group_name_H-M   'P 1'
#
loop_
_entity.id
_entity.type
_entity.pdbx_description
1 polymer ?
#
loop_
_entity_poly.entity_id
_entity_poly.type
_entity_poly.pdbx_seq_one_letter_code
_entity_poly.pdbx_strand_id
1 'polypeptide(L)'
;MLDSLTWQWFEAVDIKGPSNRTRLVTSRGWVLCGSVTVPGGPVTTDDARLSGAVIAGCALSPAGPLTLTIADEGGSRSSELVVQAPWAAEGPRGEAVAMRSDARLGVREESGPRFATDNALATWARSEPAPIEIALLESAEDDWLSPGDVVSALRRVGITDDAEIRTRGIDLLARLIARGDVVAGRVGAEGFIASEDPGPAVIEHVGTVWSALGSRRPGPGQIAWFDLTESGQARLDEARRGATHVRR
;
A
#
# COMPACT_ATOMS: atom_id res chain seq x y z
N MET A 1 -9.71 -17.55 5.94
CA MET A 1 -8.54 -16.66 5.81
C MET A 1 -8.15 -16.45 4.36
N LEU A 2 -7.81 -17.51 3.60
CA LEU A 2 -7.52 -17.39 2.17
C LEU A 2 -8.69 -16.88 1.33
N ASP A 3 -9.94 -17.15 1.73
CA ASP A 3 -11.13 -16.62 1.05
C ASP A 3 -11.18 -15.09 1.05
N SER A 4 -10.53 -14.45 2.03
CA SER A 4 -10.47 -12.98 2.09
C SER A 4 -9.73 -12.39 0.90
N LEU A 5 -8.86 -13.14 0.21
CA LEU A 5 -8.17 -12.72 -1.01
C LEU A 5 -9.12 -12.49 -2.18
N THR A 6 -10.30 -13.11 -2.18
CA THR A 6 -11.27 -12.96 -3.28
C THR A 6 -11.83 -11.54 -3.34
N TRP A 7 -12.18 -11.09 -4.55
CA TRP A 7 -12.67 -9.75 -4.86
C TRP A 7 -11.69 -8.62 -4.55
N GLN A 8 -10.39 -8.94 -4.51
CA GLN A 8 -9.32 -7.97 -4.47
C GLN A 8 -8.58 -7.98 -5.79
N TRP A 9 -8.04 -6.84 -6.21
CA TRP A 9 -7.12 -6.78 -7.35
C TRP A 9 -5.68 -6.80 -6.87
N PHE A 10 -4.75 -7.24 -7.72
CA PHE A 10 -3.33 -7.02 -7.44
C PHE A 10 -2.96 -5.57 -7.73
N GLU A 11 -2.36 -4.95 -6.74
CA GLU A 11 -1.92 -3.56 -6.78
C GLU A 11 -0.44 -3.43 -7.08
N ALA A 12 0.35 -4.44 -6.65
CA ALA A 12 1.76 -4.50 -6.97
C ALA A 12 2.23 -5.93 -7.20
N VAL A 13 3.12 -6.07 -8.18
CA VAL A 13 3.84 -7.31 -8.46
C VAL A 13 5.33 -7.02 -8.44
N ASP A 14 6.04 -7.70 -7.56
CA ASP A 14 7.47 -7.55 -7.41
C ASP A 14 8.18 -8.91 -7.44
N ILE A 15 9.43 -8.92 -7.90
CA ILE A 15 10.27 -10.11 -7.98
C ILE A 15 11.55 -9.84 -7.19
N LYS A 16 11.71 -10.58 -6.10
CA LYS A 16 12.83 -10.39 -5.18
C LYS A 16 14.09 -11.14 -5.63
N GLY A 17 14.99 -10.42 -6.30
CA GLY A 17 16.42 -10.71 -6.38
C GLY A 17 16.78 -12.16 -6.75
N PRO A 18 17.93 -12.71 -6.30
CA PRO A 18 18.42 -14.01 -6.75
C PRO A 18 17.55 -15.21 -6.35
N SER A 19 16.57 -15.00 -5.47
CA SER A 19 15.62 -16.05 -5.04
C SER A 19 14.47 -16.27 -6.02
N ASN A 20 14.28 -15.35 -6.98
CA ASN A 20 13.18 -15.33 -7.96
C ASN A 20 11.79 -15.54 -7.35
N ARG A 21 11.60 -15.19 -6.06
CA ARG A 21 10.29 -15.25 -5.39
C ARG A 21 9.49 -14.03 -5.79
N THR A 22 8.29 -14.30 -6.28
CA THR A 22 7.30 -13.28 -6.59
C THR A 22 6.59 -12.87 -5.32
N ARG A 23 6.37 -11.56 -5.19
CA ARG A 23 5.54 -10.94 -4.18
C ARG A 23 4.37 -10.26 -4.88
N LEU A 24 3.17 -10.67 -4.51
CA LEU A 24 1.93 -10.11 -4.99
C LEU A 24 1.29 -9.36 -3.83
N VAL A 25 0.91 -8.11 -4.07
CA VAL A 25 0.22 -7.28 -3.08
C VAL A 25 -1.17 -6.98 -3.60
N THR A 26 -2.18 -7.17 -2.76
CA THR A 26 -3.58 -6.94 -3.13
C THR A 26 -4.09 -5.59 -2.61
N SER A 27 -5.23 -5.16 -3.13
CA SER A 27 -5.88 -3.90 -2.77
C SER A 27 -6.36 -3.77 -1.33
N ARG A 28 -6.44 -4.85 -0.55
CA ARG A 28 -6.67 -4.80 0.90
C ARG A 28 -5.42 -5.14 1.70
N GLY A 29 -4.25 -5.02 1.10
CA GLY A 29 -2.97 -5.19 1.79
C GLY A 29 -2.58 -6.63 2.09
N TRP A 30 -3.12 -7.63 1.38
CA TRP A 30 -2.55 -8.97 1.48
C TRP A 30 -1.25 -9.05 0.71
N VAL A 31 -0.25 -9.69 1.30
CA VAL A 31 1.08 -9.90 0.71
C VAL A 31 1.31 -11.39 0.53
N LEU A 32 1.19 -11.88 -0.70
CA LEU A 32 1.46 -13.27 -1.07
C LEU A 32 2.86 -13.41 -1.64
N CYS A 33 3.69 -14.24 -1.02
CA CYS A 33 5.08 -14.50 -1.39
C CYS A 33 5.29 -15.97 -1.75
N GLY A 34 5.78 -16.26 -2.95
CA GLY A 34 6.01 -17.63 -3.41
C GLY A 34 6.62 -17.71 -4.80
N SER A 35 6.79 -18.93 -5.31
CA SER A 35 7.12 -19.15 -6.72
C SER A 35 5.81 -19.16 -7.51
N VAL A 36 5.62 -18.15 -8.37
CA VAL A 36 4.37 -17.93 -9.09
C VAL A 36 4.50 -18.39 -10.54
N THR A 37 3.47 -19.05 -11.05
CA THR A 37 3.31 -19.40 -12.47
C THR A 37 1.97 -18.88 -12.95
N VAL A 38 1.98 -18.23 -14.11
CA VAL A 38 0.79 -17.69 -14.80
C VAL A 38 0.91 -17.99 -16.29
N PRO A 39 -0.19 -18.22 -17.03
CA PRO A 39 -0.17 -18.35 -18.48
C PRO A 39 0.56 -17.18 -19.16
N GLY A 40 1.27 -17.49 -20.25
CA GLY A 40 1.99 -16.49 -21.07
C GLY A 40 3.46 -16.26 -20.70
N GLY A 41 4.02 -17.02 -19.75
CA GLY A 41 5.47 -17.00 -19.46
C GLY A 41 5.82 -16.48 -18.06
N PRO A 42 7.12 -16.28 -17.77
CA PRO A 42 7.59 -15.88 -16.44
C PRO A 42 6.97 -14.55 -16.01
N VAL A 43 6.67 -14.42 -14.71
CA VAL A 43 6.20 -13.16 -14.13
C VAL A 43 7.33 -12.13 -14.20
N THR A 44 7.02 -10.86 -14.40
CA THR A 44 7.96 -9.73 -14.28
C THR A 44 7.56 -8.77 -13.16
N THR A 45 8.45 -7.88 -12.75
CA THR A 45 8.07 -6.73 -11.92
C THR A 45 7.04 -5.88 -12.69
N ASP A 46 6.00 -5.40 -12.00
CA ASP A 46 4.85 -4.68 -12.58
C ASP A 46 4.16 -5.42 -13.73
N ASP A 47 4.12 -6.76 -13.67
CA ASP A 47 3.52 -7.58 -14.72
C ASP A 47 2.10 -7.13 -15.07
N ALA A 48 1.91 -6.62 -16.29
CA ALA A 48 0.64 -6.07 -16.75
C ALA A 48 -0.49 -7.13 -16.83
N ARG A 49 -0.15 -8.42 -16.81
CA ARG A 49 -1.16 -9.50 -16.73
C ARG A 49 -1.77 -9.62 -15.34
N LEU A 50 -1.07 -9.14 -14.32
CA LEU A 50 -1.43 -9.29 -12.92
C LEU A 50 -1.85 -7.96 -12.30
N SER A 51 -1.14 -6.88 -12.59
CA SER A 51 -1.49 -5.53 -12.12
C SER A 51 -2.94 -5.17 -12.54
N GLY A 52 -3.80 -4.90 -11.57
CA GLY A 52 -5.23 -4.65 -11.78
C GLY A 52 -6.10 -5.89 -11.95
N ALA A 53 -5.52 -7.09 -12.09
CA ALA A 53 -6.29 -8.32 -12.20
C ALA A 53 -6.99 -8.66 -10.88
N VAL A 54 -8.27 -9.00 -10.95
CA VAL A 54 -9.13 -9.31 -9.81
C VAL A 54 -9.06 -10.80 -9.48
N ILE A 55 -8.88 -11.14 -8.21
CA ILE A 55 -8.93 -12.51 -7.70
C ILE A 55 -10.40 -12.94 -7.60
N ALA A 56 -10.87 -13.71 -8.56
CA ALA A 56 -12.24 -14.24 -8.61
C ALA A 56 -12.41 -15.51 -7.76
N GLY A 57 -11.32 -16.24 -7.50
CA GLY A 57 -11.37 -17.51 -6.78
C GLY A 57 -10.04 -17.88 -6.16
N CYS A 58 -10.09 -18.69 -5.11
CA CYS A 58 -8.93 -19.12 -4.34
C CYS A 58 -9.13 -20.58 -3.92
N ALA A 59 -8.17 -21.44 -4.24
CA ALA A 59 -8.22 -22.87 -3.93
C ALA A 59 -6.87 -23.38 -3.46
N LEU A 60 -6.84 -24.05 -2.30
CA LEU A 60 -5.65 -24.71 -1.77
C LEU A 60 -5.67 -26.19 -2.11
N SER A 61 -4.65 -26.65 -2.83
CA SER A 61 -4.47 -28.08 -3.10
C SER A 61 -3.96 -28.81 -1.84
N PRO A 62 -4.42 -30.05 -1.57
CA PRO A 62 -3.86 -30.89 -0.51
C PRO A 62 -2.35 -31.13 -0.65
N ALA A 63 -1.81 -31.03 -1.88
CA ALA A 63 -0.39 -31.18 -2.14
C ALA A 63 0.44 -29.94 -1.81
N GLY A 64 -0.19 -28.82 -1.43
CA GLY A 64 0.49 -27.58 -1.04
C GLY A 64 0.32 -26.37 -1.97
N PRO A 65 0.20 -26.49 -3.32
CA PRO A 65 0.04 -25.33 -4.18
C PRO A 65 -1.25 -24.55 -3.90
N LEU A 66 -1.16 -23.22 -3.99
CA LEU A 66 -2.30 -22.30 -3.95
C LEU A 66 -2.63 -21.87 -5.38
N THR A 67 -3.87 -22.12 -5.82
CA THR A 67 -4.37 -21.66 -7.13
C THR A 67 -5.31 -20.48 -6.91
N LEU A 68 -5.03 -19.38 -7.60
CA LEU A 68 -5.89 -18.21 -7.69
C LEU A 68 -6.50 -18.15 -9.09
N THR A 69 -7.81 -18.03 -9.17
CA THR A 69 -8.48 -17.67 -10.42
C THR A 69 -8.48 -16.16 -10.51
N ILE A 70 -7.86 -15.61 -11.54
CA ILE A 70 -7.73 -14.18 -11.77
C ILE A 70 -8.52 -13.78 -13.01
N ALA A 71 -9.15 -12.61 -12.97
CA ALA A 71 -9.87 -12.03 -14.09
C ALA A 71 -9.29 -10.66 -14.43
N ASP A 72 -9.34 -10.28 -15.71
CA ASP A 72 -9.07 -8.90 -16.10
C ASP A 72 -10.08 -7.94 -15.46
N GLU A 73 -9.78 -6.64 -15.46
CA GLU A 73 -10.59 -5.59 -14.82
C GLU A 73 -12.05 -5.56 -15.34
N GLY A 74 -12.27 -6.08 -16.56
CA GLY A 74 -13.60 -6.22 -17.18
C GLY A 74 -14.26 -7.60 -17.03
N GLY A 75 -13.65 -8.54 -16.32
CA GLY A 75 -14.16 -9.90 -16.11
C GLY A 75 -14.30 -10.77 -17.37
N SER A 76 -13.77 -10.30 -18.50
CA SER A 76 -13.97 -10.90 -19.82
C SER A 76 -12.99 -12.03 -20.11
N ARG A 77 -11.85 -12.06 -19.42
CA ARG A 77 -10.85 -13.13 -19.51
C ARG A 77 -10.46 -13.59 -18.13
N SER A 78 -10.53 -14.90 -17.90
CA SER A 78 -10.01 -15.54 -16.70
C SER A 78 -8.74 -16.34 -16.99
N SER A 79 -7.88 -16.45 -16.00
CA SER A 79 -6.67 -17.27 -16.03
C SER A 79 -6.36 -17.79 -14.65
N GLU A 80 -5.53 -18.83 -14.58
CA GLU A 80 -5.07 -19.38 -13.30
C GLU A 80 -3.66 -18.87 -12.98
N LEU A 81 -3.50 -18.44 -11.74
CA LEU A 81 -2.21 -18.14 -11.14
C LEU A 81 -1.94 -19.20 -10.08
N VAL A 82 -0.83 -19.92 -10.22
CA VAL A 82 -0.45 -20.98 -9.27
C VAL A 82 0.78 -20.54 -8.47
N VAL A 83 0.68 -20.65 -7.15
CA VAL A 83 1.77 -20.38 -6.21
C VAL A 83 2.24 -21.69 -5.59
N GLN A 84 3.46 -22.09 -5.95
CA GLN A 84 4.05 -23.34 -5.49
C GLN A 84 4.51 -23.22 -4.03
N ALA A 85 4.37 -24.30 -3.27
CA ALA A 85 4.97 -24.39 -1.93
C ALA A 85 6.52 -24.38 -2.06
N PRO A 86 7.25 -23.73 -1.15
CA PRO A 86 6.75 -22.98 0.00
C PRO A 86 6.22 -21.58 -0.38
N TRP A 87 5.09 -21.21 0.21
CA TRP A 87 4.49 -19.89 0.06
C TRP A 87 3.96 -19.36 1.39
N ALA A 88 3.81 -18.05 1.48
CA ALA A 88 3.21 -17.38 2.63
C ALA A 88 2.32 -16.23 2.17
N ALA A 89 1.16 -16.08 2.77
CA ALA A 89 0.29 -14.93 2.65
C ALA A 89 0.19 -14.26 4.02
N GLU A 90 0.50 -12.97 4.08
CA GLU A 90 0.37 -12.13 5.26
C GLU A 90 -0.68 -11.07 5.00
N GLY A 91 -1.66 -10.96 5.90
CA GLY A 91 -2.73 -9.99 5.82
C GLY A 91 -2.39 -8.67 6.52
N PRO A 92 -3.21 -7.64 6.30
CA PRO A 92 -2.96 -6.27 6.77
C PRO A 92 -2.91 -6.15 8.30
N ARG A 93 -3.59 -7.04 9.05
CA ARG A 93 -3.64 -7.00 10.53
C ARG A 93 -2.71 -8.02 11.18
N GLY A 94 -1.71 -8.46 10.43
CA GLY A 94 -0.69 -9.40 10.88
C GLY A 94 -1.14 -10.86 10.91
N GLU A 95 -2.38 -11.16 10.54
CA GLU A 95 -2.80 -12.53 10.24
C GLU A 95 -1.92 -13.12 9.14
N ALA A 96 -1.64 -14.41 9.21
CA ALA A 96 -0.82 -15.05 8.19
C ALA A 96 -1.18 -16.52 8.00
N VAL A 97 -1.00 -16.98 6.77
CA VAL A 97 -1.11 -18.38 6.41
C VAL A 97 0.08 -18.75 5.55
N ALA A 98 0.74 -19.86 5.86
CA ALA A 98 1.92 -20.29 5.12
C ALA A 98 1.90 -21.79 4.88
N MET A 99 2.28 -22.19 3.66
CA MET A 99 2.51 -23.58 3.31
C MET A 99 4.01 -23.85 3.25
N ARG A 100 4.44 -24.86 4.01
CA ARG A 100 5.82 -25.35 4.00
C ARG A 100 6.04 -26.31 2.84
N SER A 101 7.31 -26.61 2.54
CA SER A 101 7.68 -27.56 1.48
C SER A 101 7.26 -29.01 1.75
N ASP A 102 6.95 -29.34 3.01
CA ASP A 102 6.44 -30.64 3.45
C ASP A 102 4.90 -30.70 3.50
N ALA A 103 4.23 -29.79 2.80
CA ALA A 103 2.76 -29.64 2.75
C ALA A 103 2.09 -29.40 4.12
N ARG A 104 2.84 -28.90 5.11
CA ARG A 104 2.27 -28.47 6.39
C ARG A 104 1.83 -27.00 6.33
N LEU A 105 0.56 -26.79 6.65
CA LEU A 105 -0.05 -25.47 6.77
C LEU A 105 0.20 -24.90 8.16
N GLY A 106 0.76 -23.70 8.23
CA GLY A 106 0.80 -22.86 9.42
C GLY A 106 -0.20 -21.73 9.30
N VAL A 107 -0.88 -21.40 10.40
CA VAL A 107 -1.80 -20.26 10.49
C VAL A 107 -1.44 -19.44 11.72
N ARG A 108 -1.46 -18.11 11.56
CA ARG A 108 -1.33 -17.11 12.61
C ARG A 108 -2.57 -16.23 12.55
N GLU A 109 -3.25 -16.09 13.68
CA GLU A 109 -4.40 -15.21 13.80
C GLU A 109 -4.01 -13.74 13.70
N GLU A 110 -5.00 -12.87 13.50
CA GLU A 110 -4.76 -11.42 13.48
C GLU A 110 -4.17 -10.95 14.82
N SER A 111 -3.19 -10.06 14.73
CA SER A 111 -2.55 -9.43 15.90
C SER A 111 -3.07 -8.02 16.17
N GLY A 112 -3.96 -7.51 15.30
CA GLY A 112 -4.45 -6.13 15.34
C GLY A 112 -3.69 -5.20 14.38
N PRO A 113 -4.00 -3.89 14.42
CA PRO A 113 -3.36 -2.89 13.57
C PRO A 113 -1.85 -2.83 13.80
N ARG A 114 -1.07 -2.70 12.72
CA ARG A 114 0.39 -2.62 12.77
C ARG A 114 0.89 -1.18 12.75
N PHE A 115 0.17 -0.31 12.04
CA PHE A 115 0.52 1.08 11.81
C PHE A 115 -0.45 2.00 12.57
N ALA A 116 -1.74 1.87 12.30
CA ALA A 116 -2.84 2.62 12.88
C ALA A 116 -3.27 2.08 14.26
N THR A 117 -2.31 1.84 15.16
CA THR A 117 -2.62 1.51 16.56
C THR A 117 -3.32 2.69 17.24
N ASP A 118 -4.16 2.43 18.24
CA ASP A 118 -4.86 3.50 18.98
C ASP A 118 -3.91 4.56 19.52
N ASN A 119 -2.75 4.14 20.04
CA ASN A 119 -1.73 5.05 20.55
C ASN A 119 -1.09 5.89 19.42
N ALA A 120 -0.80 5.28 18.27
CA ALA A 120 -0.26 6.00 17.12
C ALA A 120 -1.26 7.02 16.57
N LEU A 121 -2.52 6.61 16.36
CA LEU A 121 -3.60 7.49 15.92
C LEU A 121 -3.79 8.68 16.88
N ALA A 122 -3.83 8.43 18.19
CA ALA A 122 -3.95 9.48 19.20
C ALA A 122 -2.75 10.44 19.18
N THR A 123 -1.54 9.92 18.93
CA THR A 123 -0.32 10.72 18.83
C THR A 123 -0.32 11.59 17.58
N TRP A 124 -0.62 10.99 16.43
CA TRP A 124 -0.63 11.67 15.14
C TRP A 124 -1.73 12.74 15.05
N ALA A 125 -2.94 12.45 15.53
CA ALA A 125 -4.05 13.40 15.51
C ALA A 125 -3.77 14.69 16.29
N ARG A 126 -2.88 14.65 17.29
CA ARG A 126 -2.45 15.81 18.11
C ARG A 126 -1.10 16.39 17.70
N SER A 127 -0.47 15.85 16.67
CA SER A 127 0.85 16.30 16.23
C SER A 127 0.76 17.60 15.45
N GLU A 128 1.77 18.45 15.59
CA GLU A 128 1.94 19.62 14.73
C GLU A 128 2.61 19.22 13.41
N PRO A 129 2.27 19.87 12.29
CA PRO A 129 2.90 19.58 11.00
C PRO A 129 4.37 20.00 11.01
N ALA A 130 5.26 19.10 10.62
CA ALA A 130 6.66 19.41 10.37
C ALA A 130 6.82 20.18 9.04
N PRO A 131 7.95 20.88 8.81
CA PRO A 131 8.18 21.61 7.56
C PRO A 131 8.04 20.76 6.28
N ILE A 132 8.41 19.48 6.34
CA ILE A 132 8.23 18.55 5.21
C ILE A 132 6.75 18.24 4.95
N GLU A 133 5.91 18.20 5.99
CA GLU A 133 4.47 18.00 5.84
C GLU A 133 3.82 19.24 5.23
N ILE A 134 4.22 20.44 5.66
CA ILE A 134 3.77 21.69 5.04
C ILE A 134 4.14 21.74 3.55
N ALA A 135 5.36 21.37 3.18
CA ALA A 135 5.77 21.33 1.77
C ALA A 135 4.97 20.32 0.94
N LEU A 136 4.52 19.21 1.56
CA LEU A 136 3.62 18.26 0.90
C LEU A 136 2.22 18.86 0.73
N LEU A 137 1.67 19.52 1.77
CA LEU A 137 0.37 20.19 1.67
C LEU A 137 0.38 21.32 0.63
N GLU A 138 1.48 22.08 0.51
CA GLU A 138 1.66 23.06 -0.57
C GLU A 138 1.63 22.41 -1.95
N SER A 139 2.25 21.24 -2.10
CA SER A 139 2.20 20.49 -3.36
C SER A 139 0.78 19.96 -3.65
N ALA A 140 0.03 19.62 -2.59
CA ALA A 140 -1.34 19.12 -2.67
C ALA A 140 -2.38 20.19 -3.08
N GLU A 141 -2.04 21.48 -2.92
CA GLU A 141 -2.88 22.61 -3.33
C GLU A 141 -2.93 22.75 -4.87
N ASP A 142 -1.86 22.35 -5.54
CA ASP A 142 -1.71 22.44 -7.00
C ASP A 142 -2.14 21.15 -7.74
N ASP A 143 -1.94 19.97 -7.14
CA ASP A 143 -2.25 18.66 -7.72
C ASP A 143 -2.41 17.58 -6.63
N TRP A 144 -2.93 16.40 -6.97
CA TRP A 144 -3.03 15.28 -6.02
C TRP A 144 -1.65 14.73 -5.68
N LEU A 145 -1.46 14.39 -4.40
CA LEU A 145 -0.25 13.74 -3.95
C LEU A 145 -0.24 12.26 -4.29
N SER A 146 0.96 11.74 -4.54
CA SER A 146 1.26 10.32 -4.57
C SER A 146 2.36 9.97 -3.56
N PRO A 147 2.58 8.69 -3.24
CA PRO A 147 3.74 8.28 -2.44
C PRO A 147 5.08 8.69 -3.09
N GLY A 148 5.12 8.88 -4.41
CA GLY A 148 6.30 9.40 -5.12
C GLY A 148 6.68 10.83 -4.68
N ASP A 149 5.69 11.66 -4.34
CA ASP A 149 5.90 13.02 -3.85
C ASP A 149 6.47 13.02 -2.44
N VAL A 150 6.01 12.11 -1.60
CA VAL A 150 6.56 11.87 -0.25
C VAL A 150 8.02 11.42 -0.34
N VAL A 151 8.33 10.49 -1.25
CA VAL A 151 9.72 10.05 -1.52
C VAL A 151 10.57 11.23 -1.99
N SER A 152 10.03 12.07 -2.87
CA SER A 152 10.73 13.25 -3.40
C SER A 152 11.00 14.28 -2.30
N ALA A 153 10.03 14.56 -1.44
CA ALA A 153 10.17 15.47 -0.30
C ALA A 153 11.23 14.98 0.70
N LEU A 154 11.22 13.68 1.03
CA LEU A 154 12.23 13.07 1.93
C LEU A 154 13.65 13.17 1.35
N ARG A 155 13.80 12.99 0.04
CA ARG A 155 15.09 13.16 -0.64
C ARG A 155 15.59 14.60 -0.64
N ARG A 156 14.69 15.58 -0.82
CA ARG A 156 15.07 17.01 -0.78
C ARG A 156 15.66 17.41 0.57
N VAL A 157 15.25 16.76 1.66
CA VAL A 157 15.82 16.97 3.01
C VAL A 157 17.01 16.04 3.33
N GLY A 158 17.55 15.35 2.31
CA GLY A 158 18.81 14.60 2.41
C GLY A 158 18.68 13.12 2.76
N ILE A 159 17.46 12.57 2.82
CA ILE A 159 17.27 11.15 3.17
C ILE A 159 17.44 10.30 1.91
N THR A 160 18.44 9.43 1.90
CA THR A 160 18.79 8.61 0.74
C THR A 160 18.56 7.12 0.94
N ASP A 161 18.60 6.63 2.18
CA ASP A 161 18.41 5.21 2.49
C ASP A 161 16.96 4.76 2.23
N ASP A 162 16.78 3.67 1.48
CA ASP A 162 15.46 3.20 1.07
C ASP A 162 14.63 2.67 2.24
N ALA A 163 15.27 2.09 3.26
CA ALA A 163 14.56 1.62 4.43
C ALA A 163 14.07 2.78 5.29
N GLU A 164 14.88 3.82 5.44
CA GLU A 164 14.51 5.06 6.13
C GLU A 164 13.41 5.82 5.38
N ILE A 165 13.52 5.94 4.05
CA ILE A 165 12.48 6.58 3.22
C ILE A 165 11.14 5.88 3.41
N ARG A 166 11.14 4.54 3.41
CA ARG A 166 9.91 3.77 3.62
C ARG A 166 9.32 4.01 5.00
N THR A 167 10.12 3.90 6.06
CA THR A 167 9.66 4.10 7.44
C THR A 167 9.11 5.51 7.65
N ARG A 168 9.86 6.54 7.22
CA ARG A 168 9.44 7.94 7.38
C ARG A 168 8.29 8.32 6.44
N GLY A 169 8.26 7.75 5.24
CA GLY A 169 7.20 8.01 4.27
C GLY A 169 5.84 7.48 4.74
N ILE A 170 5.82 6.27 5.31
CA ILE A 170 4.62 5.71 5.94
C ILE A 170 4.17 6.60 7.11
N ASP A 171 5.09 7.00 7.99
CA ASP A 171 4.75 7.85 9.14
C ASP A 171 4.23 9.25 8.71
N LEU A 172 4.79 9.84 7.67
CA LEU A 172 4.33 11.13 7.13
C LEU A 172 2.90 11.03 6.60
N LEU A 173 2.61 10.06 5.73
CA LEU A 173 1.25 9.87 5.22
C LEU A 173 0.28 9.54 6.35
N ALA A 174 0.69 8.69 7.30
CA ALA A 174 -0.14 8.34 8.44
C ALA A 174 -0.53 9.57 9.28
N ARG A 175 0.40 10.50 9.50
CA ARG A 175 0.12 11.76 10.20
C ARG A 175 -0.84 12.66 9.43
N LEU A 176 -0.62 12.85 8.13
CA LEU A 176 -1.49 13.65 7.28
C LEU A 176 -2.92 13.09 7.26
N ILE A 177 -3.07 11.77 7.10
CA ILE A 177 -4.38 11.10 7.10
C ILE A 177 -5.04 11.15 8.48
N ALA A 178 -4.29 10.86 9.55
CA ALA A 178 -4.84 10.82 10.91
C ALA A 178 -5.30 12.19 11.42
N ARG A 179 -4.65 13.27 11.00
CA ARG A 179 -5.11 14.65 11.27
C ARG A 179 -6.25 15.09 10.36
N GLY A 180 -6.55 14.31 9.32
CA GLY A 180 -7.52 14.66 8.29
C GLY A 180 -7.02 15.74 7.34
N ASP A 181 -5.70 15.98 7.24
CA ASP A 181 -5.13 16.98 6.33
C ASP A 181 -5.28 16.54 4.85
N VAL A 182 -5.24 15.23 4.60
CA VAL A 182 -5.45 14.64 3.28
C VAL A 182 -6.42 13.46 3.35
N VAL A 183 -7.10 13.17 2.24
CA VAL A 183 -7.94 11.99 2.08
C VAL A 183 -7.37 11.11 0.96
N ALA A 184 -7.32 9.79 1.18
CA ALA A 184 -6.88 8.86 0.15
C ALA A 184 -7.99 8.54 -0.84
N GLY A 185 -7.60 8.23 -2.07
CA GLY A 185 -8.53 7.86 -3.13
C GLY A 185 -7.82 7.36 -4.37
N ARG A 186 -8.57 7.34 -5.47
CA ARG A 186 -8.08 6.95 -6.80
C ARG A 186 -8.35 8.07 -7.79
N VAL A 187 -7.55 8.10 -8.84
CA VAL A 187 -7.76 9.02 -9.97
C VAL A 187 -8.38 8.22 -11.11
N GLY A 188 -9.57 8.66 -11.56
CA GLY A 188 -10.29 8.10 -12.69
C GLY A 188 -10.49 9.13 -13.80
N ALA A 189 -11.27 8.75 -14.82
CA ALA A 189 -11.60 9.64 -15.95
C ALA A 189 -12.32 10.93 -15.53
N GLU A 190 -13.05 10.89 -14.42
CA GLU A 190 -13.81 12.04 -13.87
C GLU A 190 -13.02 12.82 -12.81
N GLY A 191 -11.74 12.46 -12.59
CA GLY A 191 -10.89 13.07 -11.58
C GLY A 191 -10.74 12.21 -10.33
N PHE A 192 -10.49 12.85 -9.19
CA PHE A 192 -10.27 12.18 -7.92
C PHE A 192 -11.57 11.66 -7.31
N ILE A 193 -11.51 10.42 -6.84
CA ILE A 193 -12.61 9.73 -6.18
C ILE A 193 -12.07 9.27 -4.83
N ALA A 194 -12.54 9.91 -3.77
CA ALA A 194 -12.16 9.58 -2.40
C ALA A 194 -12.52 8.13 -2.05
N SER A 195 -11.68 7.49 -1.24
CA SER A 195 -12.00 6.18 -0.68
C SER A 195 -13.11 6.29 0.36
N GLU A 196 -13.98 5.28 0.40
CA GLU A 196 -14.98 5.12 1.45
C GLU A 196 -14.40 4.50 2.73
N ASP A 197 -13.16 3.99 2.65
CA ASP A 197 -12.49 3.37 3.80
C ASP A 197 -12.15 4.43 4.87
N PRO A 198 -12.32 4.09 6.17
CA PRO A 198 -11.97 5.00 7.24
C PRO A 198 -10.46 5.19 7.32
N GLY A 199 -10.02 6.38 7.78
CA GLY A 199 -8.60 6.76 7.88
C GLY A 199 -7.67 5.68 8.47
N PRO A 200 -8.00 5.03 9.61
CA PRO A 200 -7.18 3.93 10.14
C PRO A 200 -6.99 2.76 9.17
N ALA A 201 -8.03 2.37 8.42
CA ALA A 201 -7.94 1.29 7.44
C ALA A 201 -7.05 1.71 6.24
N VAL A 202 -7.16 2.97 5.80
CA VAL A 202 -6.29 3.55 4.78
C VAL A 202 -4.82 3.54 5.23
N ILE A 203 -4.55 3.93 6.48
CA ILE A 203 -3.19 3.95 7.04
C ILE A 203 -2.59 2.54 7.09
N GLU A 204 -3.36 1.54 7.55
CA GLU A 204 -2.92 0.14 7.55
C GLU A 204 -2.61 -0.35 6.13
N HIS A 205 -3.48 -0.02 5.17
CA HIS A 205 -3.29 -0.38 3.78
C HIS A 205 -2.00 0.24 3.21
N VAL A 206 -1.83 1.57 3.32
CA VAL A 206 -0.64 2.29 2.84
C VAL A 206 0.64 1.73 3.47
N GLY A 207 0.65 1.56 4.79
CA GLY A 207 1.80 1.02 5.52
C GLY A 207 2.15 -0.39 5.07
N THR A 208 1.14 -1.23 4.83
CA THR A 208 1.32 -2.61 4.40
C THR A 208 1.84 -2.70 2.97
N VAL A 209 1.22 -2.00 2.02
CA VAL A 209 1.66 -2.03 0.62
C VAL A 209 3.07 -1.46 0.49
N TRP A 210 3.35 -0.31 1.09
CA TRP A 210 4.69 0.28 1.01
C TRP A 210 5.75 -0.62 1.66
N SER A 211 5.44 -1.23 2.81
CA SER A 211 6.31 -2.24 3.44
C SER A 211 6.57 -3.44 2.53
N ALA A 212 5.55 -3.87 1.80
CA ALA A 212 5.62 -4.98 0.85
C ALA A 212 6.45 -4.65 -0.39
N LEU A 213 6.58 -3.39 -0.81
CA LEU A 213 7.50 -3.02 -1.90
C LEU A 213 8.98 -3.21 -1.54
N GLY A 214 9.32 -3.35 -0.25
CA GLY A 214 10.69 -3.61 0.18
C GLY A 214 11.63 -2.45 -0.16
N SER A 215 12.71 -2.72 -0.91
CA SER A 215 13.66 -1.69 -1.36
C SER A 215 13.14 -0.89 -2.56
N ARG A 216 12.07 -1.37 -3.21
CA ARG A 216 11.44 -0.63 -4.30
C ARG A 216 10.66 0.54 -3.73
N ARG A 217 10.80 1.70 -4.38
CA ARG A 217 10.02 2.89 -4.07
C ARG A 217 8.68 2.84 -4.82
N PRO A 218 7.58 3.30 -4.20
CA PRO A 218 6.32 3.42 -4.91
C PRO A 218 6.45 4.45 -6.03
N GLY A 219 5.91 4.13 -7.21
CA GLY A 219 5.75 5.05 -8.32
C GLY A 219 4.53 5.97 -8.13
N PRO A 220 4.30 6.91 -9.07
CA PRO A 220 3.11 7.76 -9.06
C PRO A 220 1.83 6.92 -9.10
N GLY A 221 0.87 7.24 -8.23
CA GLY A 221 -0.40 6.52 -8.09
C GLY A 221 -0.31 5.07 -7.62
N GLN A 222 0.91 4.58 -7.33
CA GLN A 222 1.08 3.30 -6.66
C GLN A 222 0.62 3.47 -5.21
N ILE A 223 -0.13 2.50 -4.66
CA ILE A 223 -0.80 2.60 -3.35
C ILE A 223 -2.11 3.39 -3.39
N ALA A 224 -2.02 4.71 -3.48
CA ALA A 224 -3.18 5.58 -3.51
C ALA A 224 -2.77 6.97 -4.04
N TRP A 225 -3.78 7.77 -4.37
CA TRP A 225 -3.65 9.21 -4.51
C TRP A 225 -4.21 9.89 -3.27
N PHE A 226 -3.73 11.09 -2.95
CA PHE A 226 -4.21 11.85 -1.80
C PHE A 226 -4.59 13.26 -2.21
N ASP A 227 -5.81 13.65 -1.84
CA ASP A 227 -6.34 14.98 -2.09
C ASP A 227 -6.32 15.82 -0.81
N LEU A 228 -6.11 17.13 -0.97
CA LEU A 228 -6.09 18.08 0.13
C LEU A 228 -7.50 18.28 0.66
N THR A 229 -7.69 18.18 1.98
CA THR A 229 -9.01 18.44 2.58
C THR A 229 -9.15 19.90 2.99
N GLU A 230 -10.37 20.32 3.36
CA GLU A 230 -10.61 21.62 4.00
C GLU A 230 -9.76 21.80 5.27
N SER A 231 -9.56 20.73 6.05
CA SER A 231 -8.73 20.81 7.26
C SER A 231 -7.25 20.97 6.92
N GLY A 232 -6.77 20.31 5.86
CA GLY A 232 -5.42 20.48 5.34
C GLY A 232 -5.19 21.91 4.83
N GLN A 233 -6.16 22.45 4.07
CA GLN A 233 -6.11 23.84 3.59
C GLN A 233 -6.05 24.84 4.77
N ALA A 234 -6.91 24.68 5.77
CA ALA A 234 -6.92 25.56 6.94
C ALA A 234 -5.57 25.56 7.68
N ARG A 235 -4.92 24.40 7.76
CA ARG A 235 -3.58 24.25 8.36
C ARG A 235 -2.49 24.91 7.54
N LEU A 236 -2.56 24.79 6.21
CA LEU A 236 -1.64 25.46 5.30
C LEU A 236 -1.74 26.99 5.44
N ASP A 237 -2.97 27.52 5.51
CA ASP A 237 -3.21 28.95 5.72
C ASP A 237 -2.68 29.44 7.07
N GLU A 238 -2.80 28.63 8.13
CA GLU A 238 -2.24 28.95 9.45
C GLU A 238 -0.71 29.02 9.42
N ALA A 239 -0.05 28.04 8.77
CA ALA A 239 1.39 28.03 8.62
C ALA A 239 1.90 29.27 7.87
N ARG A 240 1.19 29.69 6.80
CA ARG A 240 1.49 30.91 6.03
C ARG A 240 1.34 32.19 6.88
N ARG A 241 0.32 32.27 7.72
CA ARG A 241 0.13 33.39 8.67
C ARG A 241 1.24 33.44 9.73
N GLY A 242 1.63 32.30 10.29
CA GLY A 242 2.72 32.20 11.26
C GLY A 242 4.07 32.64 10.69
N ALA A 243 4.40 32.23 9.46
CA ALA A 243 5.64 32.63 8.79
C ALA A 243 5.73 34.16 8.54
N THR A 244 4.58 34.82 8.35
CA THR A 244 4.52 36.27 8.13
C THR A 244 4.81 37.07 9.40
N HIS A 245 4.53 36.51 10.59
CA HIS A 245 4.76 37.19 11.87
C HIS A 245 6.18 37.04 12.43
N VAL A 246 6.95 36.05 12.00
CA VAL A 246 8.34 35.83 12.46
C VAL A 246 9.35 36.74 11.71
N ARG A 247 8.95 37.41 10.62
CA ARG A 247 9.83 38.27 9.80
C ARG A 247 9.78 39.77 10.13
N ARG A 248 9.35 40.17 11.34
CA ARG A 248 9.36 41.58 11.78
C ARG A 248 10.38 41.85 12.86
#